data_AF-A0A519KVT7-F1
#
_entry.id   AF-A0A519KVT7-F1
#
_cell.length_a   1.000
_cell.length_b   1.000
_cell.length_c   1.000
_cell.angle_alpha   90.00
_cell.angle_beta   90.00
_cell.angle_gamma   90.00
#
_symmetry.space_group_name_H-M   'P 1'
#
loop_
_entity.id
_entity.type
_entity.pdbx_description
1 polymer ?
#
loop_
_entity_poly.entity_id
_entity_poly.type
_entity_poly.pdbx_seq_one_letter_code
_entity_poly.pdbx_strand_id
1 'polypeptide(L)' 'EDPPGPRTGPFGEIHLAYLRDPDGNKICALHRPKAA' A
#
# COMPACT_ATOMS: atom_id res chain seq x y z
N GLU A 1 -11.57 -5.30 -0.94
CA GLU A 1 -10.13 -5.04 -0.86
C GLU A 1 -9.76 -5.08 0.60
N ASP A 2 -8.64 -5.68 0.97
CA ASP A 2 -8.18 -5.56 2.35
C ASP A 2 -7.98 -4.09 2.69
N PRO A 3 -8.28 -3.70 3.94
CA PRO A 3 -8.09 -2.33 4.38
C PRO A 3 -6.64 -1.88 4.16
N PRO A 4 -6.42 -0.58 3.86
CA PRO A 4 -5.08 -0.04 3.78
C PRO A 4 -4.35 -0.22 5.11
N GLY A 5 -3.06 -0.57 5.06
CA GLY A 5 -2.30 -0.81 6.29
C GLY A 5 -0.98 -1.56 6.09
N PRO A 6 -0.23 -1.76 7.19
CA PRO A 6 1.00 -2.55 7.18
C PRO A 6 0.69 -4.02 6.93
N ARG A 7 1.43 -4.62 6.00
CA ARG A 7 1.39 -6.05 5.68
C ARG A 7 2.81 -6.59 5.84
N THR A 8 2.93 -7.70 6.55
CA THR A 8 4.21 -8.38 6.72
C THR A 8 4.31 -9.49 5.69
N GLY A 9 5.31 -9.41 4.81
CA GLY A 9 5.58 -10.42 3.80
C GLY A 9 7.04 -10.90 3.85
N PRO A 10 7.42 -11.84 2.97
CA PRO A 10 8.80 -12.33 2.88
C PRO A 10 9.84 -11.24 2.55
N PHE A 11 9.38 -10.07 2.11
CA PHE A 11 10.21 -8.90 1.77
C PHE A 11 10.20 -7.81 2.87
N GLY A 12 9.72 -8.12 4.08
CA GLY A 12 9.63 -7.18 5.19
C GLY A 12 8.25 -6.51 5.31
N GLU A 13 8.19 -5.42 6.08
CA GLU A 13 6.98 -4.62 6.25
C GLU A 13 6.72 -3.78 4.99
N ILE A 14 5.51 -3.89 4.44
CA ILE A 14 5.03 -3.07 3.33
C ILE A 14 3.74 -2.37 3.74
N HIS A 15 3.60 -1.08 3.43
CA HIS A 15 2.34 -0.37 3.61
C HIS A 15 1.64 -0.30 2.26
N LEU A 16 0.43 -0.88 2.20
CA LEU A 16 -0.37 -0.90 0.99
C LEU A 16 -1.59 0.00 1.16
N ALA A 17 -1.83 0.89 0.20
CA ALA A 17 -3.00 1.76 0.18
C ALA A 17 -3.67 1.77 -1.19
N TYR A 18 -4.98 1.97 -1.18
CA TYR A 18 -5.80 2.09 -2.38
C TYR A 18 -6.59 3.40 -2.32
N LEU A 19 -6.59 4.14 -3.43
CA LEU A 19 -7.37 5.36 -3.57
C LEU A 19 -8.04 5.42 -4.95
N ARG A 20 -9.03 6.31 -5.07
CA ARG A 20 -9.66 6.67 -6.33
C ARG A 20 -9.23 8.08 -6.72
N ASP A 21 -8.85 8.27 -7.98
CA ASP A 21 -8.64 9.61 -8.52
C ASP A 21 -10.00 10.25 -8.89
N PRO A 22 -10.03 11.55 -9.28
CA PRO A 22 -11.27 12.22 -9.70
C PRO A 22 -11.97 11.59 -10.90
N ASP A 23 -11.22 10.86 -11.74
CA ASP A 23 -11.75 10.13 -12.91
C ASP A 23 -12.26 8.73 -12.54
N GLY A 24 -12.14 8.32 -11.28
CA GLY A 24 -12.59 7.03 -10.76
C GLY A 24 -11.58 5.89 -10.96
N ASN A 25 -10.37 6.16 -11.46
CA ASN A 25 -9.35 5.12 -11.59
C ASN A 25 -8.87 4.64 -10.22
N LYS A 26 -8.58 3.35 -10.15
CA LYS A 26 -8.03 2.74 -8.95
C LYS A 26 -6.51 2.89 -8.95
N ILE A 27 -6.00 3.61 -7.97
CA ILE A 27 -4.56 3.77 -7.77
C ILE A 27 -4.14 2.91 -6.58
N CYS A 28 -3.06 2.14 -6.78
CA CYS A 28 -2.41 1.34 -5.75
C CYS A 28 -1.11 2.02 -5.35
N ALA A 29 -0.95 2.33 -4.07
CA ALA A 29 0.26 2.91 -3.50
C ALA A 29 0.95 1.90 -2.57
N LEU A 30 2.28 1.81 -2.72
CA LEU A 30 3.12 0.90 -1.94
C LEU A 30 4.28 1.71 -1.32
N HIS A 31 4.37 1.69 0.01
CA HIS A 31 5.47 2.28 0.76
C HIS A 31 6.27 1.18 1.45
N ARG A 32 7.60 1.19 1.23
CA ARG A 32 8.56 0.35 1.93
C ARG A 32 9.33 1.21 2.92
N PRO A 33 9.07 1.13 4.23
CA PRO A 33 9.90 1.82 5.21
C PRO A 33 11.35 1.36 5.03
N LYS A 34 12.27 2.33 5.06
CA LYS A 34 13.70 2.04 5.01
C LYS A 34 14.06 1.21 6.25
N ALA A 35 14.70 0.06 6.07
CA ALA A 35 15.29 -0.68 7.17
C ALA A 35 16.31 0.23 7.89
N ALA A 36 16.20 0.31 9.21
CA ALA A 36 17.11 1.08 10.05
C ALA A 36 18.57 0.65 9.87
#